data_AF-A0A6A4CAX9-F1
#
_entry.id   AF-A0A6A4CAX9-F1
#
_cell.length_a   1.000
_cell.length_b   1.000
_cell.length_c   1.000
_cell.angle_alpha   90.00
_cell.angle_beta   90.00
_cell.angle_gamma   90.00
#
_symmetry.space_group_name_H-M   'P 1'
#
loop_
_entity.id
_entity.type
_entity.pdbx_description
1 polymer ?
#
loop_
_entity_poly.entity_id
_entity_poly.type
_entity_poly.pdbx_seq_one_letter_code
_entity_poly.pdbx_strand_id
1 'polypeptide(L)'
;MKLKSHFGRSDDLAIALQKATLVKSTEKTASKLQTAQFEQWYAKGWATTADVVDNVFKFDAAAWRALDVRSAPRQVRKSYSEFLKANHPDFV
;
A
#
# COMPACT_ATOMS: atom_id res chain seq x y z
N MET A 1 2.42 8.94 18.06
CA MET A 1 1.23 8.07 17.90
C MET A 1 1.61 6.85 17.07
N LYS A 2 1.52 5.63 17.64
CA LYS A 2 1.91 4.37 16.97
C LYS A 2 0.68 3.71 16.35
N LEU A 3 0.36 4.06 15.09
CA LEU A 3 -0.72 3.44 14.30
C LEU A 3 -0.49 1.92 14.10
N LYS A 4 0.76 1.47 14.23
CA LYS A 4 1.18 0.06 14.12
C LYS A 4 0.63 -0.86 15.23
N SER A 5 0.09 -0.29 16.31
CA SER A 5 -0.37 -1.06 17.48
C SER A 5 -1.80 -1.60 17.36
N HIS A 6 -2.63 -1.06 16.47
CA HIS A 6 -4.07 -1.39 16.41
C HIS A 6 -4.48 -2.17 15.17
N PHE A 7 -3.62 -2.26 14.16
CA PHE A 7 -3.84 -3.11 12.99
C PHE A 7 -2.88 -4.29 13.10
N GLY A 8 -3.40 -5.44 13.55
CA GLY A 8 -2.62 -6.63 13.90
C GLY A 8 -1.80 -7.23 12.75
N ARG A 9 -1.96 -6.73 11.52
CA ARG A 9 -1.19 -7.09 10.34
C ARG A 9 -1.01 -5.87 9.41
N SER A 10 0.14 -5.80 8.71
CA SER A 10 0.49 -4.67 7.84
C SER A 10 -0.44 -4.49 6.63
N ASP A 11 -1.04 -5.60 6.18
CA ASP A 11 -2.05 -5.68 5.11
C ASP A 11 -3.34 -4.95 5.51
N ASP A 12 -3.84 -5.16 6.73
CA ASP A 12 -5.07 -4.54 7.24
C ASP A 12 -4.96 -3.02 7.31
N LEU A 13 -3.82 -2.49 7.77
CA LEU A 13 -3.59 -1.04 7.82
C LEU A 13 -3.55 -0.43 6.42
N ALA A 14 -2.83 -1.05 5.48
CA ALA A 14 -2.73 -0.55 4.12
C ALA A 14 -4.09 -0.57 3.41
N ILE A 15 -4.87 -1.63 3.62
CA ILE A 15 -6.23 -1.73 3.07
C ILE A 15 -7.15 -0.70 3.71
N ALA A 16 -7.09 -0.50 5.02
CA ALA A 16 -7.93 0.46 5.73
C ALA A 16 -7.66 1.89 5.27
N LEU A 17 -6.38 2.28 5.16
CA LEU A 17 -5.98 3.59 4.65
C LEU A 17 -6.41 3.77 3.19
N GLN A 18 -6.19 2.78 2.32
CA GLN A 18 -6.65 2.83 0.93
C GLN A 18 -8.17 2.98 0.80
N LYS A 19 -8.96 2.35 1.68
CA LYS A 19 -10.42 2.56 1.68
C LYS A 19 -10.78 3.95 2.19
N ALA A 20 -10.07 4.46 3.20
CA ALA A 20 -10.29 5.77 3.77
C ALA A 20 -9.92 6.92 2.82
N THR A 21 -9.05 6.70 1.83
CA THR A 21 -8.80 7.70 0.77
C THR A 21 -10.03 7.92 -0.12
N LEU A 22 -10.94 6.94 -0.22
CA LEU A 22 -12.14 7.03 -1.04
C LEU A 22 -13.32 7.73 -0.33
N VAL A 23 -13.21 7.97 0.97
CA VAL A 23 -14.25 8.62 1.77
C VAL A 23 -13.91 10.10 1.89
N LYS A 24 -14.76 10.97 1.31
CA LYS A 24 -14.53 12.42 1.18
C LYS A 24 -14.12 13.12 2.49
N SER A 25 -14.69 12.73 3.63
CA SER A 25 -14.38 13.33 4.93
C SER A 25 -13.01 12.92 5.47
N THR A 26 -12.44 11.81 5.02
CA THR A 26 -11.15 11.27 5.48
C THR A 26 -10.06 11.30 4.42
N GLU A 27 -10.41 11.56 3.15
CA GLU A 27 -9.54 11.51 1.99
C GLU A 27 -8.18 12.17 2.23
N LYS A 28 -8.17 13.47 2.57
CA LYS A 28 -6.92 14.23 2.76
C LYS A 28 -6.01 13.63 3.83
N THR A 29 -6.59 13.24 4.96
CA THR A 29 -5.84 12.67 6.09
C THR A 29 -5.35 11.26 5.77
N ALA A 30 -6.20 10.44 5.17
CA ALA A 30 -5.88 9.07 4.77
C ALA A 30 -4.78 9.06 3.71
N SER A 31 -4.86 9.92 2.69
CA SER A 31 -3.84 10.04 1.64
C SER A 31 -2.49 10.43 2.23
N LYS A 32 -2.45 11.38 3.18
CA LYS A 32 -1.20 11.75 3.87
C LYS A 32 -0.60 10.57 4.65
N LEU A 33 -1.43 9.81 5.35
CA LEU A 33 -0.99 8.63 6.10
C LEU A 33 -0.55 7.49 5.18
N GLN A 34 -1.24 7.29 4.05
CA GLN A 34 -0.91 6.29 3.05
C GLN A 34 0.42 6.60 2.36
N THR A 35 0.67 7.87 2.00
CA THR A 35 1.97 8.32 1.48
C THR A 35 3.08 8.10 2.50
N ALA A 36 2.88 8.48 3.76
CA ALA A 36 3.89 8.25 4.81
C ALA A 36 4.15 6.75 5.07
N GLN A 37 3.13 5.89 4.87
CA GLN A 37 3.30 4.44 4.90
C GLN A 37 4.15 3.97 3.71
N PHE A 38 3.92 4.50 2.52
CA PHE A 38 4.69 4.18 1.31
C PHE A 38 6.14 4.64 1.38
N GLU A 39 6.42 5.84 1.90
CA GLU A 39 7.78 6.31 2.16
C GLU A 39 8.52 5.38 3.14
N GLN A 40 7.83 4.89 4.18
CA GLN A 40 8.42 3.90 5.10
C GLN A 40 8.71 2.56 4.43
N TRP A 41 7.92 2.15 3.43
CA TRP A 41 8.18 0.94 2.65
C TRP A 41 9.39 1.13 1.74
N TYR A 42 9.44 2.25 1.02
CA TYR A 42 10.57 2.60 0.18
C TYR A 42 11.88 2.69 0.97
N ALA A 43 11.86 3.33 2.14
CA ALA A 43 13.02 3.43 3.04
C ALA A 43 13.52 2.07 3.58
N LYS A 44 12.70 1.01 3.50
CA LYS A 44 13.10 -0.38 3.80
C LYS A 44 13.70 -1.10 2.59
N GLY A 45 13.81 -0.44 1.44
CA GLY A 45 14.30 -1.01 0.19
C GLY A 45 13.22 -1.67 -0.67
N TRP A 46 11.93 -1.49 -0.37
CA TRP A 46 10.82 -2.04 -1.17
C TRP A 46 10.58 -1.19 -2.43
N ALA A 47 11.58 -1.09 -3.30
CA ALA A 47 11.58 -0.19 -4.46
C ALA A 47 10.68 -0.67 -5.60
N THR A 48 10.10 -1.87 -5.52
CA THR A 48 9.22 -2.43 -6.54
C THR A 48 7.82 -2.70 -6.01
N THR A 49 6.86 -2.83 -6.92
CA THR A 49 5.50 -3.25 -6.55
C THR A 49 5.39 -4.72 -6.17
N ALA A 50 6.40 -5.55 -6.46
CA ALA A 50 6.44 -6.95 -6.03
C ALA A 50 6.75 -7.04 -4.53
N ASP A 51 7.62 -6.17 -4.03
CA ASP A 51 7.98 -6.13 -2.61
C ASP A 51 6.78 -5.94 -1.70
N VAL A 52 5.79 -5.14 -2.11
CA VAL A 52 4.55 -4.96 -1.35
C VAL A 52 3.71 -6.25 -1.34
N VAL A 53 3.65 -6.98 -2.45
CA VAL A 53 2.94 -8.26 -2.50
C VAL A 53 3.59 -9.25 -1.54
N ASP A 54 4.91 -9.34 -1.56
CA ASP A 54 5.65 -10.34 -0.79
C ASP A 54 5.73 -9.98 0.70
N ASN A 55 5.96 -8.71 1.03
CA ASN A 55 6.23 -8.28 2.40
C ASN A 55 4.99 -7.79 3.17
N VAL A 56 3.99 -7.22 2.47
CA VAL A 56 2.76 -6.71 3.11
C VAL A 56 1.67 -7.77 3.07
N PHE A 57 1.32 -8.24 1.88
CA PHE A 57 0.20 -9.16 1.68
C PHE A 57 0.59 -10.64 1.78
N LYS A 58 1.88 -10.96 1.60
CA LYS A 58 2.45 -12.31 1.68
C LYS A 58 1.72 -13.32 0.79
N PHE A 59 1.35 -12.89 -0.42
CA PHE A 59 0.72 -13.77 -1.40
C PHE A 59 1.78 -14.43 -2.28
N ASP A 60 1.64 -15.74 -2.49
CA ASP A 60 2.35 -16.40 -3.57
C ASP A 60 1.79 -16.00 -4.95
N ALA A 61 2.49 -16.41 -6.01
CA ALA A 61 2.14 -16.01 -7.37
C ALA A 61 0.80 -16.56 -7.87
N ALA A 62 0.30 -17.67 -7.33
CA ALA A 62 -1.00 -18.25 -7.70
C ALA A 62 -2.13 -17.51 -6.97
N ALA A 63 -1.98 -17.33 -5.65
CA ALA A 63 -2.88 -16.54 -4.82
C ALA A 63 -3.01 -15.12 -5.35
N TRP A 64 -1.89 -14.48 -5.72
CA TRP A 64 -1.90 -13.14 -6.30
C TRP A 64 -2.68 -13.09 -7.62
N ARG A 65 -2.46 -14.05 -8.53
CA ARG A 65 -3.15 -14.12 -9.84
C ARG A 65 -4.64 -14.37 -9.70
N ALA A 66 -5.08 -15.10 -8.69
CA ALA A 66 -6.49 -15.38 -8.44
C ALA A 66 -7.29 -14.16 -7.93
N LEU A 67 -6.62 -13.10 -7.45
CA LEU A 67 -7.31 -11.91 -6.95
C LEU A 67 -7.96 -11.09 -8.07
N ASP A 68 -9.21 -10.68 -7.84
CA ASP A 68 -9.89 -9.69 -8.66
C ASP A 68 -9.08 -8.38 -8.72
N VAL A 69 -9.01 -7.76 -9.89
CA VAL A 69 -8.21 -6.53 -10.13
C VAL A 69 -8.65 -5.34 -9.27
N ARG A 70 -9.91 -5.33 -8.81
CA ARG A 70 -10.50 -4.31 -7.93
C ARG A 70 -10.37 -4.65 -6.45
N SER A 71 -9.84 -5.82 -6.11
CA SER A 71 -9.59 -6.20 -4.71
C SER A 71 -8.68 -5.17 -4.01
N ALA A 72 -8.86 -4.99 -2.70
CA ALA A 72 -8.13 -3.99 -1.95
C ALA A 72 -6.59 -4.14 -2.05
N PRO A 73 -5.99 -5.35 -2.00
CA PRO A 73 -4.55 -5.52 -2.20
C PRO A 73 -4.07 -5.04 -3.58
N ARG A 74 -4.86 -5.28 -4.64
CA ARG A 74 -4.56 -4.80 -5.99
C ARG A 74 -4.59 -3.27 -6.08
N GLN A 75 -5.55 -2.65 -5.40
CA GLN A 75 -5.66 -1.19 -5.36
C GLN A 75 -4.50 -0.56 -4.56
N VAL A 76 -4.12 -1.14 -3.41
CA VAL A 76 -2.95 -0.68 -2.64
C VAL A 76 -1.67 -0.78 -3.49
N ARG A 77 -1.45 -1.91 -4.17
CA ARG A 77 -0.28 -2.07 -5.05
C ARG A 77 -0.26 -1.05 -6.19
N LYS A 78 -1.43 -0.77 -6.77
CA LYS A 78 -1.57 0.27 -7.81
C LYS A 78 -1.19 1.64 -7.27
N SER A 79 -1.73 2.04 -6.12
CA SER A 79 -1.40 3.33 -5.50
C SER A 79 0.07 3.42 -5.09
N TYR A 80 0.70 2.30 -4.68
CA TYR A 80 2.14 2.27 -4.46
C TYR A 80 2.95 2.47 -5.76
N SER A 81 2.51 1.86 -6.87
CA SER A 81 3.12 2.11 -8.18
C SER A 81 3.05 3.58 -8.58
N GLU A 82 1.93 4.23 -8.33
CA GLU A 82 1.74 5.66 -8.60
C GLU A 82 2.64 6.52 -7.70
N PHE A 83 2.77 6.16 -6.41
CA PHE A 83 3.72 6.79 -5.50
C PHE A 83 5.17 6.70 -5.99
N LEU A 84 5.63 5.50 -6.40
CA LEU A 84 6.98 5.31 -6.92
C LEU A 84 7.23 6.16 -8.17
N LYS A 85 6.30 6.16 -9.12
CA LYS A 85 6.39 7.00 -10.33
C LYS A 85 6.46 8.49 -10.03
N ALA A 86 5.69 8.95 -9.05
CA ALA A 86 5.61 10.37 -8.73
C ALA A 86 6.79 10.89 -7.89
N ASN A 87 7.36 10.06 -7.01
CA ASN A 87 8.33 10.49 -6.01
C ASN A 87 9.73 9.88 -6.19
N HIS A 88 9.84 8.76 -6.93
CA HIS A 88 11.06 8.01 -7.15
C HIS A 88 11.15 7.52 -8.62
N PRO A 89 11.09 8.42 -9.62
CA PRO A 89 10.94 8.08 -11.04
C PRO A 89 12.15 7.33 -11.63
N ASP A 90 13.32 7.42 -11.01
CA ASP A 90 14.57 6.85 -11.53
C ASP A 90 14.62 5.30 -11.46
N PHE A 91 13.59 4.66 -10.90
CA PHE A 91 13.55 3.22 -10.62
C PHE A 91 12.30 2.50 -11.21
N VAL A 92 11.60 3.11 -12.16
CA VAL A 92 10.41 2.54 -12.83
C VAL A 92 10.72 2.08 -14.25
#